data_AF-A0A7C1L139-F1
#
_entry.id   AF-A0A7C1L139-F1
#
_cell.length_a   1.000
_cell.length_b   1.000
_cell.length_c   1.000
_cell.angle_alpha   90.00
_cell.angle_beta   90.00
_cell.angle_gamma   90.00
#
_symmetry.space_group_name_H-M   'P 1'
#
loop_
_entity.id
_entity.type
_entity.pdbx_description
1 polymer ?
#
loop_
_entity_poly.entity_id
_entity_poly.type
_entity_poly.pdbx_seq_one_letter_code
_entity_poly.pdbx_strand_id
1 'polypeptide(L)'
;MVTENITYFCGLCGTAYDLRETAEKCEKDLPIYRLEPGDIVTGGSAFGWYDGKKNWITNPNVFLKIDGNKCKNGNGNCFAYCCNYLFYYVVTFVDLEIWAGRITHKPRYHARTLAMTGKQGYPGGYTTDEGHRYLERVKNPPKRVLAESKPLIGWKAQTLL
;
A
#
# COMPACT_ATOMS: atom_id res chain seq x y z
N MET A 1 46.70 -18.80 18.30
CA MET A 1 45.60 -19.54 17.63
C MET A 1 44.66 -18.50 17.08
N VAL A 2 44.47 -18.44 15.77
CA VAL A 2 43.48 -17.55 15.15
C VAL A 2 42.16 -18.31 15.18
N THR A 3 41.25 -17.91 16.05
CA THR A 3 39.85 -18.38 15.97
C THR A 3 39.23 -17.70 14.76
N GLU A 4 38.98 -18.46 13.69
CA GLU A 4 38.12 -18.01 12.61
C GLU A 4 36.72 -17.80 13.18
N ASN A 5 36.28 -16.55 13.23
CA ASN A 5 34.89 -16.23 13.56
C ASN A 5 34.03 -16.61 12.35
N ILE A 6 33.33 -17.74 12.45
CA ILE A 6 32.37 -18.16 11.43
C ILE A 6 31.15 -17.25 11.53
N THR A 7 30.84 -16.52 10.46
CA THR A 7 29.63 -15.70 10.35
C THR A 7 28.57 -16.46 9.56
N TYR A 8 27.33 -16.47 10.07
CA TYR A 8 26.18 -17.08 9.42
C TYR A 8 25.28 -16.00 8.82
N PHE A 9 24.66 -16.26 7.68
CA PHE A 9 23.79 -15.29 7.01
C PHE A 9 22.39 -15.87 6.82
N CYS A 10 21.36 -15.07 7.04
CA CYS A 10 19.99 -15.42 6.64
C CYS A 10 19.91 -15.46 5.11
N GLY A 11 19.43 -16.57 4.54
CA GLY A 11 19.29 -16.75 3.09
C GLY A 11 18.31 -15.77 2.41
N LEU A 12 17.38 -15.18 3.18
CA LEU A 12 16.38 -14.24 2.67
C LEU A 12 16.86 -12.79 2.73
N CYS A 13 17.18 -12.28 3.93
CA CYS A 13 17.52 -10.88 4.12
C CYS A 13 19.02 -10.56 4.10
N GLY A 14 19.88 -11.59 4.10
CA GLY A 14 21.34 -11.43 4.10
C GLY A 14 21.91 -10.86 5.40
N THR A 15 21.12 -10.80 6.48
CA THR A 15 21.61 -10.35 7.79
C THR A 15 22.62 -11.35 8.35
N ALA A 16 23.75 -10.84 8.86
CA ALA A 16 24.80 -11.62 9.49
C ALA A 16 24.49 -11.90 10.96
N TYR A 17 24.84 -13.10 11.42
CA TYR A 17 24.65 -13.58 12.78
C TYR A 17 25.87 -14.37 13.25
N ASP A 18 26.16 -14.28 14.54
CA ASP A 18 27.27 -15.03 15.17
C ASP A 18 26.93 -16.50 15.41
N LEU A 19 25.63 -16.84 15.44
CA LEU A 19 25.13 -18.18 15.67
C LEU A 19 24.25 -18.64 14.51
N ARG A 20 24.49 -19.88 14.07
CA ARG A 20 23.70 -20.55 13.04
C ARG A 20 22.21 -20.58 13.38
N GLU A 21 21.88 -20.93 14.62
CA GLU A 21 20.49 -21.02 15.09
C GLU A 21 19.75 -19.68 14.96
N THR A 22 20.44 -18.56 15.18
CA THR A 22 19.86 -17.23 15.05
C THR A 22 19.61 -16.87 13.58
N ALA A 23 20.54 -17.22 12.68
CA ALA A 23 20.34 -17.07 11.23
C ALA A 23 19.16 -17.91 10.73
N GLU A 24 19.09 -19.19 11.14
CA GLU A 24 17.98 -20.09 10.79
C GLU A 24 16.65 -19.61 11.37
N LYS A 25 16.64 -19.07 12.59
CA LYS A 25 15.43 -18.48 13.18
C LYS A 25 14.95 -17.26 12.39
N CYS A 26 15.87 -16.39 11.99
CA CYS A 26 15.54 -15.27 11.13
C CYS A 26 14.90 -15.78 9.83
N GLU A 27 15.54 -16.72 9.14
CA GLU A 27 15.04 -17.28 7.88
C GLU A 27 13.66 -17.95 8.01
N LYS A 28 13.35 -18.53 9.17
CA LYS A 28 12.04 -19.12 9.49
C LYS A 28 10.97 -18.10 9.86
N ASP A 29 11.32 -16.86 10.20
CA ASP A 29 10.36 -15.76 10.37
C ASP A 29 9.82 -15.36 8.98
N LEU A 30 8.89 -16.18 8.48
CA LEU A 30 8.24 -15.97 7.20
C LEU A 30 7.36 -14.71 7.26
N PRO A 31 7.28 -13.95 6.17
CA PRO A 31 6.37 -12.83 6.06
C PRO A 31 4.92 -13.34 6.21
N ILE A 32 4.19 -12.77 7.17
CA ILE A 32 2.74 -13.00 7.28
C ILE A 32 2.06 -12.14 6.22
N TYR A 33 1.75 -12.74 5.08
CA TYR A 33 0.91 -12.13 4.06
C TYR A 33 -0.52 -12.02 4.58
N ARG A 34 -0.99 -10.78 4.80
CA ARG A 34 -2.35 -10.47 5.26
C ARG A 34 -3.32 -10.21 4.11
N LEU A 35 -2.78 -9.98 2.92
CA LEU A 35 -3.51 -9.66 1.71
C LEU A 35 -2.94 -10.46 0.55
N GLU A 36 -3.76 -10.67 -0.47
CA GLU A 36 -3.41 -11.38 -1.69
C GLU A 36 -3.77 -10.56 -2.93
N PRO A 37 -3.11 -10.79 -4.08
CA PRO A 37 -3.51 -10.17 -5.33
C PRO A 37 -4.99 -10.43 -5.63
N GLY A 38 -5.76 -9.36 -5.87
CA GLY A 38 -7.20 -9.41 -6.05
C GLY A 38 -8.00 -8.82 -4.89
N ASP A 39 -7.41 -8.73 -3.70
CA ASP A 39 -8.07 -8.12 -2.56
C ASP A 39 -8.41 -6.67 -2.83
N ILE A 40 -9.68 -6.32 -2.59
CA ILE A 40 -10.11 -4.93 -2.54
C ILE A 40 -9.83 -4.41 -1.14
N VAL A 41 -9.12 -3.30 -1.06
CA VAL A 41 -8.64 -2.71 0.18
C VAL A 41 -8.91 -1.22 0.22
N THR A 42 -8.83 -0.65 1.41
CA THR A 42 -8.79 0.79 1.61
C THR A 42 -7.50 1.16 2.33
N GLY A 43 -6.81 2.20 1.83
CA GLY A 43 -5.82 2.96 2.60
C GLY A 43 -6.49 4.21 3.16
N GLY A 44 -5.90 4.84 4.18
CA GLY A 44 -6.43 6.07 4.78
C GLY A 44 -6.73 7.21 3.78
N SER A 45 -7.28 8.34 4.25
CA SER A 45 -7.48 9.52 3.40
C SER A 45 -6.15 10.09 2.90
N ALA A 46 -6.17 10.69 1.68
CA ALA A 46 -5.13 11.57 1.10
C ALA A 46 -4.15 11.01 0.03
N PHE A 47 -4.60 10.30 -1.00
CA PHE A 47 -3.68 9.69 -1.97
C PHE A 47 -3.67 10.26 -3.39
N GLY A 48 -4.14 11.48 -3.59
CA GLY A 48 -4.02 12.18 -4.87
C GLY A 48 -5.34 12.77 -5.38
N TRP A 49 -5.27 13.37 -6.56
CA TRP A 49 -6.40 14.03 -7.21
C TRP A 49 -7.32 13.00 -7.85
N TYR A 50 -8.61 13.09 -7.54
CA TYR A 50 -9.62 12.31 -8.24
C TYR A 50 -9.83 12.89 -9.65
N ASP A 51 -9.46 12.10 -10.66
CA ASP A 51 -9.64 12.41 -12.08
C ASP A 51 -10.09 11.17 -12.89
N GLY A 52 -10.50 10.10 -12.19
CA GLY A 52 -10.85 8.81 -12.77
C GLY A 52 -12.28 8.36 -12.49
N LYS A 53 -12.43 7.10 -12.11
CA LYS A 53 -13.72 6.41 -11.99
C LYS A 53 -14.40 6.66 -10.64
N LYS A 54 -15.56 7.32 -10.63
CA LYS A 54 -16.33 7.63 -9.41
C LYS A 54 -16.73 6.39 -8.58
N ASN A 55 -16.98 5.25 -9.22
CA ASN A 55 -17.36 4.01 -8.53
C ASN A 55 -16.23 3.40 -7.69
N TRP A 56 -15.01 3.92 -7.80
CA TRP A 56 -13.86 3.55 -6.97
C TRP A 56 -13.70 4.44 -5.74
N ILE A 57 -14.64 5.34 -5.47
CA ILE A 57 -14.66 6.20 -4.29
C ILE A 57 -15.55 5.53 -3.22
N THR A 58 -15.05 5.38 -2.00
CA THR A 58 -15.80 4.75 -0.89
C THR A 58 -16.76 5.73 -0.21
N ASN A 59 -16.48 7.04 -0.31
CA ASN A 59 -17.29 8.13 0.21
C ASN A 59 -17.72 9.11 -0.91
N PRO A 60 -18.43 8.64 -1.96
CA PRO A 60 -18.68 9.41 -3.20
C PRO A 60 -19.51 10.69 -3.01
N ASN A 61 -20.12 10.87 -1.84
CA ASN A 61 -20.97 12.00 -1.49
C ASN A 61 -20.21 13.15 -0.78
N VAL A 62 -18.89 12.99 -0.51
CA VAL A 62 -18.10 14.02 0.18
C VAL A 62 -17.90 15.29 -0.67
N PHE A 63 -18.09 15.22 -1.99
CA PHE A 63 -18.07 16.40 -2.86
C PHE A 63 -19.22 17.40 -2.67
N LEU A 64 -20.29 17.01 -1.96
CA LEU A 64 -21.49 17.83 -1.84
C LEU A 64 -21.51 18.79 -0.64
N LYS A 65 -20.38 19.03 0.03
CA LYS A 65 -20.28 20.07 1.08
C LYS A 65 -19.42 21.28 0.71
N ILE A 66 -19.05 21.42 -0.56
CA ILE A 66 -18.44 22.66 -1.06
C ILE A 66 -19.53 23.74 -1.31
N ASP A 67 -20.82 23.35 -1.39
CA ASP A 67 -21.96 24.28 -1.38
C ASP A 67 -22.41 24.60 0.06
N GLY A 68 -21.58 25.36 0.78
CA GLY A 68 -22.03 26.14 1.95
C GLY A 68 -21.66 25.62 3.34
N ASN A 69 -20.98 24.47 3.47
CA ASN A 69 -20.45 24.00 4.77
C ASN A 69 -18.96 23.65 4.65
N LYS A 70 -18.11 24.68 4.64
CA LYS A 70 -16.64 24.57 4.74
C LYS A 70 -16.30 23.59 5.86
N CYS A 71 -15.42 22.61 5.61
CA CYS A 71 -14.93 21.77 6.69
C CYS A 71 -14.31 22.68 7.76
N LYS A 72 -14.65 22.44 9.04
CA LYS A 72 -14.17 23.23 10.19
C LYS A 72 -12.63 23.36 10.25
N ASN A 73 -11.91 22.46 9.57
CA ASN A 73 -10.47 22.28 9.66
C ASN A 73 -9.68 22.80 8.44
N GLY A 74 -10.28 23.57 7.52
CA GLY A 74 -9.50 24.30 6.52
C GLY A 74 -10.20 24.68 5.22
N ASN A 75 -9.67 25.71 4.55
CA ASN A 75 -9.99 26.09 3.17
C ASN A 75 -9.04 25.36 2.23
N GLY A 76 -9.54 24.46 1.38
CA GLY A 76 -8.76 23.81 0.31
C GLY A 76 -7.69 22.83 0.79
N ASN A 77 -7.61 21.65 0.16
CA ASN A 77 -6.60 20.62 0.43
C ASN A 77 -6.47 20.16 1.90
N CYS A 78 -7.54 20.22 2.68
CA CYS A 78 -7.50 19.69 4.04
C CYS A 78 -7.43 18.15 3.97
N PHE A 79 -6.38 17.51 4.51
CA PHE A 79 -6.18 16.05 4.45
C PHE A 79 -7.12 15.23 5.37
N ALA A 80 -8.17 15.87 5.91
CA ALA A 80 -9.14 15.24 6.79
C ALA A 80 -10.28 14.53 6.02
N TYR A 81 -10.92 13.57 6.69
CA TYR A 81 -12.03 12.76 6.14
C TYR A 81 -13.22 13.60 5.62
N CYS A 82 -13.42 14.80 6.20
CA CYS A 82 -14.46 15.75 5.78
C CYS A 82 -14.19 16.41 4.41
N CYS A 83 -12.95 16.37 3.92
CA CYS A 83 -12.50 17.14 2.76
C CYS A 83 -11.99 16.28 1.60
N ASN A 84 -11.68 14.99 1.83
CA ASN A 84 -11.09 14.14 0.79
C ASN A 84 -11.94 12.96 0.42
N TYR A 85 -11.79 12.58 -0.83
CA TYR A 85 -12.19 11.26 -1.25
C TYR A 85 -11.32 10.18 -0.61
N LEU A 86 -11.99 9.08 -0.29
CA LEU A 86 -11.42 7.81 0.04
C LEU A 86 -11.62 6.89 -1.15
N PHE A 87 -10.61 6.08 -1.44
CA PHE A 87 -10.61 5.23 -2.61
C PHE A 87 -10.56 3.77 -2.23
N TYR A 88 -11.27 2.95 -3.02
CA TYR A 88 -10.95 1.54 -3.11
C TYR A 88 -9.63 1.39 -3.86
N TYR A 89 -8.83 0.45 -3.42
CA TYR A 89 -7.68 -0.05 -4.15
C TYR A 89 -7.85 -1.55 -4.36
N VAL A 90 -7.15 -2.10 -5.34
CA VAL A 90 -6.91 -3.53 -5.45
C VAL A 90 -5.45 -3.82 -5.18
N VAL A 91 -5.17 -4.86 -4.40
CA VAL A 91 -3.83 -5.43 -4.31
C VAL A 91 -3.53 -6.10 -5.65
N THR A 92 -2.56 -5.56 -6.37
CA THR A 92 -2.19 -5.98 -7.72
C THR A 92 -1.05 -6.99 -7.70
N PHE A 93 -0.13 -6.86 -6.74
CA PHE A 93 1.01 -7.75 -6.58
C PHE A 93 1.49 -7.70 -5.13
N VAL A 94 2.17 -8.77 -4.69
CA VAL A 94 2.79 -8.84 -3.36
C VAL A 94 4.19 -9.38 -3.52
N ASP A 95 5.17 -8.68 -2.98
CA ASP A 95 6.54 -9.15 -2.86
C ASP A 95 7.14 -8.80 -1.51
N LEU A 96 8.46 -8.99 -1.37
CA LEU A 96 9.21 -8.56 -0.20
C LEU A 96 9.73 -7.15 -0.44
N GLU A 97 9.66 -6.34 0.60
CA GLU A 97 10.26 -5.01 0.61
C GLU A 97 11.77 -5.12 0.40
N ILE A 98 12.31 -4.23 -0.44
CA ILE A 98 13.75 -4.04 -0.59
C ILE A 98 14.08 -2.70 0.05
N TRP A 99 14.88 -2.70 1.11
CA TRP A 99 15.31 -1.53 1.84
C TRP A 99 16.84 -1.45 1.88
N ALA A 100 17.41 -0.31 1.49
CA ALA A 100 18.86 -0.10 1.43
C ALA A 100 19.63 -1.22 0.69
N GLY A 101 19.05 -1.75 -0.39
CA GLY A 101 19.65 -2.82 -1.20
C GLY A 101 19.53 -4.23 -0.63
N ARG A 102 18.74 -4.43 0.44
CA ARG A 102 18.50 -5.74 1.06
C ARG A 102 17.02 -6.08 1.08
N ILE A 103 16.70 -7.35 0.86
CA ILE A 103 15.34 -7.87 1.04
C ILE A 103 15.03 -7.87 2.55
N THR A 104 13.87 -7.37 2.94
CA THR A 104 13.39 -7.46 4.33
C THR A 104 12.37 -8.59 4.46
N HIS A 105 12.10 -9.05 5.68
CA HIS A 105 11.03 -10.04 5.92
C HIS A 105 9.64 -9.40 5.94
N LYS A 106 9.51 -8.15 5.48
CA LYS A 106 8.23 -7.44 5.41
C LYS A 106 7.62 -7.60 4.03
N PRO A 107 6.34 -8.01 3.94
CA PRO A 107 5.65 -8.02 2.66
C PRO A 107 5.37 -6.58 2.23
N ARG A 108 5.60 -6.30 0.95
CA ARG A 108 5.21 -5.08 0.25
C ARG A 108 4.00 -5.38 -0.62
N TYR A 109 2.93 -4.60 -0.42
CA TYR A 109 1.71 -4.72 -1.20
C TYR A 109 1.66 -3.63 -2.26
N HIS A 110 1.58 -4.02 -3.52
CA HIS A 110 1.36 -3.07 -4.60
C HIS A 110 -0.15 -2.87 -4.77
N ALA A 111 -0.63 -1.67 -4.45
CA ALA A 111 -2.04 -1.33 -4.58
C ALA A 111 -2.28 -0.44 -5.80
N ARG A 112 -3.46 -0.53 -6.42
CA ARG A 112 -3.86 0.40 -7.50
C ARG A 112 -5.33 0.76 -7.39
N THR A 113 -5.67 1.99 -7.73
CA THR A 113 -7.05 2.45 -7.86
C THR A 113 -7.34 2.97 -9.26
N LEU A 114 -8.57 2.83 -9.73
CA LEU A 114 -9.07 3.51 -10.93
C LEU A 114 -9.75 4.84 -10.62
N ALA A 115 -9.88 5.24 -9.35
CA ALA A 115 -10.33 6.58 -8.99
C ALA A 115 -9.34 7.67 -9.46
N MET A 116 -8.09 7.27 -9.75
CA MET A 116 -7.02 8.15 -10.20
C MET A 116 -6.42 7.61 -11.50
N THR A 117 -6.44 8.41 -12.54
CA THR A 117 -5.80 8.13 -13.83
C THR A 117 -4.32 8.51 -13.81
N GLY A 118 -3.93 9.47 -12.97
CA GLY A 118 -2.58 10.04 -12.93
C GLY A 118 -2.35 11.17 -13.93
N LYS A 119 -3.41 11.78 -14.50
CA LYS A 119 -3.24 12.98 -15.34
C LYS A 119 -2.98 14.22 -14.51
N GLN A 120 -3.58 14.31 -13.32
CA GLN A 120 -3.40 15.42 -12.39
C GLN A 120 -2.41 15.11 -11.24
N GLY A 121 -1.72 13.97 -11.30
CA GLY A 121 -0.83 13.51 -10.23
C GLY A 121 -0.16 12.18 -10.58
N TYR A 122 0.09 11.33 -9.59
CA TYR A 122 0.73 10.04 -9.82
C TYR A 122 -0.31 8.97 -10.24
N PRO A 123 -0.02 8.14 -11.27
CA PRO A 123 -0.90 7.04 -11.66
C PRO A 123 -1.14 6.06 -10.52
N GLY A 124 -2.37 6.02 -10.00
CA GLY A 124 -2.75 5.16 -8.88
C GLY A 124 -2.50 5.75 -7.48
N GLY A 125 -1.95 6.96 -7.40
CA GLY A 125 -1.69 7.70 -6.15
C GLY A 125 -0.20 7.79 -5.77
N TYR A 126 0.11 8.55 -4.71
CA TYR A 126 1.47 8.73 -4.16
C TYR A 126 1.43 8.78 -2.63
N THR A 127 2.36 8.08 -1.99
CA THR A 127 2.64 8.21 -0.54
C THR A 127 4.07 8.67 -0.32
N THR A 128 4.35 9.33 0.81
CA THR A 128 5.71 9.53 1.32
C THR A 128 6.11 8.35 2.21
N ASP A 129 7.40 8.13 2.45
CA ASP A 129 7.87 7.07 3.36
C ASP A 129 7.28 7.20 4.78
N GLU A 130 7.07 8.44 5.25
CA GLU A 130 6.36 8.76 6.51
C GLU A 130 4.84 8.54 6.43
N GLY A 131 4.31 8.40 5.21
CA GLY A 131 2.90 8.26 4.87
C GLY A 131 2.44 6.82 4.69
N HIS A 132 3.30 5.81 4.95
CA HIS A 132 2.91 4.41 4.86
C HIS A 132 1.62 4.12 5.65
N ARG A 133 0.61 3.59 4.97
CA ARG A 133 -0.66 3.21 5.60
C ARG A 133 -0.85 1.72 5.55
N TYR A 134 -1.43 1.19 6.62
CA TYR A 134 -1.97 -0.16 6.59
C TYR A 134 -3.18 -0.19 5.65
N LEU A 135 -3.15 -1.13 4.71
CA LEU A 135 -4.29 -1.45 3.86
C LEU A 135 -5.23 -2.39 4.62
N GLU A 136 -6.51 -2.06 4.63
CA GLU A 136 -7.54 -2.87 5.26
C GLU A 136 -8.40 -3.56 4.20
N ARG A 137 -8.56 -4.89 4.32
CA ARG A 137 -9.40 -5.68 3.40
C ARG A 137 -10.86 -5.26 3.54
N VAL A 138 -11.48 -4.90 2.41
CA VAL A 138 -12.91 -4.62 2.34
C VAL A 138 -13.66 -5.94 2.30
N LYS A 139 -14.41 -6.27 3.36
CA LYS A 139 -15.13 -7.56 3.48
C LYS A 139 -16.14 -7.80 2.36
N ASN A 140 -16.85 -6.75 1.94
CA ASN A 140 -17.90 -6.82 0.91
C ASN A 140 -17.66 -5.73 -0.15
N PRO A 141 -16.72 -5.94 -1.09
CA PRO A 141 -16.41 -4.91 -2.07
C PRO A 141 -17.55 -4.74 -3.09
N PRO A 142 -17.75 -3.53 -3.63
CA PRO A 142 -18.72 -3.32 -4.69
C PRO A 142 -18.41 -4.22 -5.90
N LYS A 143 -19.42 -4.95 -6.41
CA LYS A 143 -19.26 -5.89 -7.54
C LYS A 143 -18.56 -5.24 -8.75
N ARG A 144 -18.86 -3.97 -9.02
CA ARG A 144 -18.25 -3.22 -10.12
C ARG A 144 -16.75 -2.97 -9.90
N VAL A 145 -16.34 -2.62 -8.69
CA VAL A 145 -14.91 -2.44 -8.35
C VAL A 145 -14.17 -3.77 -8.50
N LEU A 146 -14.75 -4.86 -7.99
CA LEU A 146 -14.17 -6.20 -8.11
C LEU A 146 -14.04 -6.67 -9.57
N ALA A 147 -15.02 -6.39 -10.43
CA ALA A 147 -14.94 -6.74 -11.85
C ALA A 147 -13.88 -5.91 -12.58
N GLU A 148 -13.83 -4.60 -12.31
CA GLU A 148 -12.88 -3.69 -12.94
C GLU A 148 -11.44 -3.85 -12.41
N SER A 149 -11.24 -4.52 -11.27
CA SER A 149 -9.92 -4.73 -10.67
C SER A 149 -9.13 -5.89 -11.27
N LYS A 150 -9.81 -6.92 -11.79
CA LYS A 150 -9.20 -8.11 -12.41
C LYS A 150 -8.08 -7.81 -13.43
N PRO A 151 -8.24 -6.88 -14.38
CA PRO A 151 -7.18 -6.58 -15.36
C PRO A 151 -5.97 -5.84 -14.75
N LEU A 152 -6.03 -5.42 -13.49
CA LEU A 152 -4.94 -4.70 -12.82
C LEU A 152 -3.95 -5.65 -12.11
N ILE A 153 -4.31 -6.93 -11.96
CA ILE A 153 -3.48 -7.93 -11.27
C ILE A 153 -2.18 -8.16 -12.03
N GLY A 154 -1.08 -8.23 -11.28
CA GLY A 154 0.29 -8.33 -11.80
C GLY A 154 0.99 -6.99 -12.03
N TRP A 155 0.27 -5.86 -11.96
CA TRP A 155 0.90 -4.55 -12.01
C TRP A 155 1.75 -4.32 -10.74
N LYS A 156 2.94 -3.74 -10.91
CA LYS A 156 3.79 -3.33 -9.80
C LYS A 156 3.90 -1.81 -9.78
N ALA A 157 3.60 -1.22 -8.64
CA ALA A 157 3.83 0.20 -8.43
C ALA A 157 5.33 0.50 -8.50
N GLN A 158 5.71 1.55 -9.25
CA GLN A 158 7.09 2.05 -9.30
C GLN A 158 7.44 2.85 -8.05
N THR A 159 6.45 3.47 -7.44
CA THR A 159 6.53 4.22 -6.18
C THR A 159 5.63 3.53 -5.14
N LEU A 160 6.01 3.61 -3.88
CA LEU A 160 5.23 3.05 -2.78
C LEU A 160 3.88 3.76 -2.67
N LEU A 161 2.87 3.03 -2.18
CA LEU A 161 1.53 3.50 -1.83
C LEU A 161 1.23 3.11 -0.38
#